data_AF-A0A439KP34-F1
#
_entry.id   AF-A0A439KP34-F1
#
_cell.length_a   1.000
_cell.length_b   1.000
_cell.length_c   1.000
_cell.angle_alpha   90.00
_cell.angle_beta   90.00
_cell.angle_gamma   90.00
#
_symmetry.space_group_name_H-M   'P 1'
#
loop_
_entity.id
_entity.type
_entity.pdbx_description
1 polymer ?
#
loop_
_entity_poly.entity_id
_entity_poly.type
_entity_poly.pdbx_seq_one_letter_code
_entity_poly.pdbx_strand_id
1 'polypeptide(L)' 'KSVVVGGVDATQDALAAMQAGDLDVTVFQDAAGQGAGALDAALKLSNGEAVEQKVYIPFQLVTPANIDKFLQKN' A
#
# COMPACT_ATOMS: atom_id res chain seq x y z
N LYS A 1 7.49 3.62 -25.58
CA LYS A 1 7.89 4.64 -24.57
C LYS A 1 9.25 4.22 -24.01
N SER A 2 10.20 5.14 -23.80
CA SER A 2 11.56 4.83 -23.30
C SER A 2 11.79 5.16 -21.82
N VAL A 3 10.76 5.68 -21.14
CA VAL A 3 10.78 6.06 -19.73
C VAL A 3 9.72 5.25 -19.00
N VAL A 4 10.06 4.76 -17.81
CA VAL A 4 9.13 4.10 -16.88
C VAL A 4 8.64 5.14 -15.88
N VAL A 5 7.31 5.27 -15.76
CA VAL A 5 6.63 6.14 -14.81
C VAL A 5 6.06 5.30 -13.69
N GLY A 6 6.52 5.54 -12.46
CA GLY A 6 6.09 4.83 -11.26
C GLY A 6 5.28 5.71 -10.31
N GLY A 7 4.28 5.12 -9.65
CA GLY A 7 3.43 5.74 -8.65
C GLY A 7 3.56 5.11 -7.26
N VAL A 8 2.88 5.70 -6.29
CA VAL A 8 2.80 5.25 -4.89
C VAL A 8 1.32 5.20 -4.50
N ASP A 9 1.00 4.41 -3.47
CA ASP A 9 -0.32 4.20 -2.86
C ASP A 9 -1.25 3.24 -3.60
N ALA A 10 -1.15 3.16 -4.93
CA ALA A 10 -2.08 2.38 -5.75
C ALA A 10 -3.55 2.79 -5.53
N THR A 11 -3.80 4.10 -5.42
CA THR A 11 -5.15 4.68 -5.37
C THR A 11 -5.96 4.29 -6.59
N GLN A 12 -7.30 4.42 -6.52
CA GLN A 12 -8.18 4.18 -7.67
C GLN A 12 -7.77 5.00 -8.90
N ASP A 13 -7.34 6.25 -8.70
CA ASP A 13 -6.83 7.10 -9.78
C ASP A 13 -5.51 6.57 -10.36
N ALA A 14 -4.61 6.05 -9.54
CA ALA A 14 -3.37 5.43 -10.00
C ALA A 14 -3.67 4.15 -10.81
N LEU A 15 -4.62 3.32 -10.36
CA LEU A 15 -5.03 2.11 -11.08
C LEU A 15 -5.71 2.46 -12.42
N ALA A 16 -6.55 3.50 -12.45
CA ALA A 16 -7.14 4.00 -13.68
C ALA A 16 -6.08 4.55 -14.65
N ALA A 17 -5.09 5.29 -14.15
CA ALA A 17 -3.97 5.79 -14.95
C ALA A 17 -3.10 4.65 -15.50
N MET A 18 -2.96 3.55 -14.75
CA MET A 18 -2.30 2.34 -15.26
C MET A 18 -3.09 1.69 -16.39
N GLN A 19 -4.41 1.59 -16.25
CA GLN A 19 -5.27 1.05 -17.30
C GLN A 19 -5.28 1.94 -18.57
N ALA A 20 -5.15 3.25 -18.40
CA ALA A 20 -5.00 4.20 -19.50
C ALA A 20 -3.60 4.17 -20.16
N GLY A 21 -2.62 3.52 -19.52
CA GLY A 21 -1.23 3.44 -20.00
C GLY A 21 -0.40 4.70 -19.74
N ASP A 22 -0.86 5.57 -18.85
CA ASP A 22 -0.16 6.78 -18.41
C ASP A 22 0.78 6.52 -17.22
N LEU A 23 0.50 5.46 -16.45
CA LEU A 23 1.32 4.98 -15.34
C LEU A 23 1.77 3.54 -15.59
N ASP A 24 3.07 3.23 -15.48
CA ASP A 24 3.58 1.89 -15.80
C ASP A 24 3.48 0.94 -14.60
N VAL A 25 3.71 1.44 -13.39
CA VAL A 25 3.66 0.68 -12.13
C VAL A 25 3.25 1.58 -10.96
N THR A 26 2.75 0.99 -9.88
CA THR A 26 2.59 1.67 -8.59
C THR A 26 2.90 0.71 -7.46
N VAL A 27 3.17 1.21 -6.26
CA VAL A 27 3.27 0.37 -5.05
C VAL A 27 2.03 0.56 -4.18
N PHE A 28 1.38 -0.53 -3.78
CA PHE A 28 0.28 -0.51 -2.83
C PHE A 28 0.81 -0.41 -1.40
N GLN A 29 0.25 0.51 -0.63
CA GLN A 29 0.48 0.70 0.80
C GLN A 29 -0.78 0.29 1.56
N ASP A 30 -0.68 -0.73 2.41
CA ASP A 30 -1.81 -1.20 3.21
C ASP A 30 -2.12 -0.22 4.37
N ALA A 31 -2.83 0.87 4.05
CA ALA A 31 -3.19 1.89 5.02
C ALA A 31 -4.09 1.35 6.14
N ALA A 32 -4.98 0.41 5.82
CA ALA A 32 -5.83 -0.26 6.81
C ALA A 32 -5.00 -1.11 7.79
N GLY A 33 -4.04 -1.88 7.27
CA GLY A 33 -3.07 -2.62 8.08
C GLY A 33 -2.22 -1.70 8.97
N GLN A 34 -1.83 -0.52 8.46
CA GLN A 34 -1.06 0.45 9.25
C GLN A 34 -1.88 1.01 10.41
N GLY A 35 -3.14 1.39 10.15
CA GLY A 35 -4.05 1.87 11.17
C GLY A 35 -4.36 0.81 12.23
N ALA A 36 -4.63 -0.43 11.81
CA ALA A 36 -4.88 -1.54 12.72
C ALA A 36 -3.67 -1.84 13.62
N GLY A 37 -2.47 -1.90 13.04
CA GLY A 37 -1.23 -2.11 13.79
C GLY A 37 -0.92 -0.97 14.77
N ALA A 38 -1.23 0.28 14.40
CA ALA A 38 -1.07 1.42 15.30
C ALA A 38 -2.01 1.33 16.51
N LEU A 39 -3.27 0.92 16.30
CA LEU A 39 -4.23 0.76 17.40
C LEU A 39 -3.83 -0.40 18.32
N ASP A 40 -3.40 -1.54 17.77
CA ASP A 40 -2.90 -2.68 18.54
C ASP A 40 -1.69 -2.28 19.41
N ALA A 41 -0.72 -1.56 18.84
CA ALA A 41 0.43 -1.05 19.57
C ALA A 41 0.02 -0.08 20.70
N ALA A 42 -0.93 0.83 20.44
CA ALA A 42 -1.44 1.75 21.45
C ALA A 42 -2.11 1.01 22.61
N LEU A 43 -2.90 -0.03 22.32
CA LEU A 43 -3.54 -0.85 23.34
C LEU A 43 -2.51 -1.59 24.20
N LYS A 44 -1.54 -2.27 23.58
CA LYS A 44 -0.43 -2.95 24.27
C LYS A 44 0.35 -2.01 25.20
N LEU A 45 0.70 -0.82 24.70
CA LEU A 45 1.36 0.21 25.50
C LEU A 45 0.52 0.63 26.70
N SER A 46 -0.80 0.82 26.52
CA SER A 46 -1.70 1.18 27.62
C SER A 46 -1.79 0.09 28.70
N ASN A 47 -1.57 -1.17 28.34
CA ASN A 47 -1.51 -2.31 29.25
C ASN A 47 -0.12 -2.53 29.88
N GLY A 48 0.87 -1.69 29.56
CA GLY A 48 2.25 -1.84 30.04
C GLY A 48 3.05 -2.93 29.32
N GLU A 49 2.57 -3.43 28.19
CA GLU A 49 3.26 -4.41 27.38
C GLU A 49 4.36 -3.77 26.52
N ALA A 50 5.40 -4.53 26.22
CA ALA A 50 6.42 -4.09 25.28
C ALA A 50 5.90 -4.19 23.84
N VAL A 51 6.24 -3.19 23.03
CA VAL A 51 5.94 -3.17 21.58
C VAL A 51 7.23 -2.95 20.80
N GLU A 52 7.28 -3.45 19.58
CA GLU A 52 8.38 -3.14 18.67
C GLU A 52 8.35 -1.66 18.31
N GLN A 53 9.52 -1.00 18.33
CA GLN A 53 9.62 0.42 17.97
C GLN A 53 9.40 0.68 16.47
N LYS A 54 9.61 -0.34 15.63
CA LYS A 54 9.49 -0.23 14.18
C LYS A 54 8.77 -1.45 13.63
N VAL A 55 7.51 -1.26 13.28
CA VAL A 55 6.69 -2.26 12.59
C VAL A 55 6.65 -1.89 11.11
N TYR A 56 7.19 -2.75 10.25
CA TYR A 56 7.18 -2.51 8.80
C TYR A 56 5.93 -3.12 8.19
N ILE A 57 5.22 -2.32 7.38
CA ILE A 57 4.15 -2.81 6.52
C ILE A 57 4.71 -2.91 5.09
N PRO A 58 4.73 -4.11 4.50
CA PRO A 58 5.39 -4.31 3.22
C PRO A 58 4.60 -3.63 2.09
N PHE A 59 5.31 -2.82 1.30
CA PHE A 59 4.83 -2.34 0.01
C PHE A 59 4.62 -3.52 -0.93
N GLN A 60 3.53 -3.49 -1.71
CA GLN A 60 3.25 -4.50 -2.72
C GLN A 60 3.35 -3.87 -4.11
N LEU A 61 4.26 -4.36 -4.94
CA LEU A 61 4.38 -3.88 -6.32
C LEU A 61 3.12 -4.25 -7.13
N VAL A 62 2.53 -3.24 -7.74
CA VAL A 62 1.40 -3.36 -8.66
C VAL A 62 1.90 -3.15 -10.08
N THR A 63 1.62 -4.12 -10.94
CA THR A 63 1.95 -4.13 -12.37
C THR A 63 0.69 -4.48 -13.17
N PRO A 64 0.68 -4.26 -14.49
CA PRO A 64 -0.45 -4.69 -15.32
C PRO A 64 -0.81 -6.18 -15.16
N ALA A 65 0.17 -7.03 -14.80
CA ALA A 65 -0.05 -8.47 -14.62
C ALA A 65 -0.79 -8.84 -13.31
N ASN A 66 -0.87 -7.93 -12.33
CA ASN A 66 -1.51 -8.21 -11.05
C ASN A 66 -2.52 -7.14 -10.59
N ILE A 67 -2.81 -6.15 -11.44
CA ILE A 67 -3.66 -4.99 -11.11
C ILE A 67 -5.05 -5.40 -10.63
N ASP A 68 -5.62 -6.49 -11.15
CA ASP A 68 -6.94 -7.01 -10.78
C ASP A 68 -7.06 -7.34 -9.29
N LYS A 69 -5.94 -7.64 -8.62
CA LYS A 69 -5.91 -7.91 -7.18
C LYS A 69 -6.09 -6.66 -6.31
N PHE A 70 -5.98 -5.48 -6.92
CA PHE A 70 -5.96 -4.19 -6.24
C PHE A 70 -7.14 -3.29 -6.59
N LEU A 71 -7.87 -3.58 -7.68
CA LEU A 71 -9.04 -2.80 -8.13
C LEU A 71 -10.15 -2.65 -7.06
N GLN A 72 -10.26 -3.59 -6.14
CA GLN A 72 -11.28 -3.57 -5.06
C GLN A 72 -10.67 -3.42 -3.65
N LYS A 73 -9.35 -3.25 -3.54
CA LYS A 73 -8.65 -3.22 -2.25
C LYS A 73 -8.44 -1.83 -1.66
N ASN A 74 -8.65 -0.78 -2.45
CA ASN A 74 -8.47 0.62 -2.07
C ASN A 74 -9.74 1.43 -2.28
#